data_AF-A0A3N6E774-F1
#
_entry.id   AF-A0A3N6E774-F1
#
_cell.length_a   1.000
_cell.length_b   1.000
_cell.length_c   1.000
_cell.angle_alpha   90.00
_cell.angle_beta   90.00
_cell.angle_gamma   90.00
#
_symmetry.space_group_name_H-M   'P 1'
#
loop_
_entity.id
_entity.type
_entity.pdbx_description
1 polymer ?
#
loop_
_entity_poly.entity_id
_entity_poly.type
_entity_poly.pdbx_seq_one_letter_code
_entity_poly.pdbx_strand_id
1 'polypeptide(L)'
;MTRRGSVRATATALVLAGALLGVGAGAPAQAAGGAPAAPAAAPLRLQADPTPEEQERLREIAGAIWTPELAAGWNMNADVAGVLSEATDRILRCSEAFALVPRPAGFIPGLGYLVQYWKNLRDYFLVVKDNRSYRACVVSTAAYYRSIIEMASAGI
;
A
#
# COMPACT_ATOMS: atom_id res chain seq x y z
N MET A 1 -7.78 -49.88 29.26
CA MET A 1 -6.67 -48.99 29.64
C MET A 1 -7.13 -47.55 29.46
N THR A 2 -7.41 -46.88 30.57
CA THR A 2 -7.95 -45.52 30.70
C THR A 2 -6.80 -44.52 30.75
N ARG A 3 -6.82 -43.49 29.88
CA ARG A 3 -5.93 -42.32 30.02
C ARG A 3 -6.75 -41.11 30.45
N ARG A 4 -6.58 -40.76 31.73
CA ARG A 4 -7.00 -39.51 32.38
C ARG A 4 -5.89 -38.46 32.24
N GLY A 5 -6.31 -37.20 32.20
CA GLY A 5 -5.55 -36.07 32.75
C GLY A 5 -5.34 -34.93 31.73
N SER A 6 -5.47 -33.65 32.08
CA SER A 6 -6.10 -32.99 33.23
C SER A 6 -6.11 -31.51 32.88
N VAL A 7 -7.27 -30.85 33.00
CA VAL A 7 -7.43 -29.40 32.85
C VAL A 7 -6.90 -28.71 34.11
N ARG A 8 -6.13 -27.63 33.97
CA ARG A 8 -5.84 -26.70 35.06
C ARG A 8 -6.19 -25.28 34.63
N ALA A 9 -7.36 -24.84 35.10
CA ALA A 9 -7.72 -23.44 35.23
C ALA A 9 -7.14 -22.92 36.55
N THR A 10 -6.57 -21.73 36.54
CA THR A 10 -6.19 -21.00 37.77
C THR A 10 -6.90 -19.65 37.76
N ALA A 11 -7.95 -19.57 38.55
CA ALA A 11 -8.55 -18.35 39.06
C ALA A 11 -8.13 -18.22 40.52
N THR A 12 -7.58 -17.06 40.91
CA THR A 12 -7.48 -16.69 42.33
C THR A 12 -7.71 -15.19 42.46
N ALA A 13 -8.57 -14.88 43.42
CA ALA A 13 -9.26 -13.62 43.61
C ALA A 13 -8.57 -12.68 44.61
N LEU A 14 -9.01 -11.42 44.53
CA LEU A 14 -9.03 -10.31 45.49
C LEU A 14 -8.44 -10.50 46.91
N VAL A 15 -7.65 -9.50 47.32
CA VAL A 15 -7.51 -9.08 48.73
C VAL A 15 -7.66 -7.55 48.83
N LEU A 16 -8.23 -7.14 49.97
CA LEU A 16 -8.92 -5.90 50.31
C LEU A 16 -8.08 -4.62 50.47
N ALA A 17 -8.85 -3.53 50.50
CA ALA A 17 -8.53 -2.13 50.79
C ALA A 17 -7.62 -1.86 52.00
N GLY A 18 -6.77 -0.85 51.84
CA GLY A 18 -6.13 -0.10 52.92
C GLY A 18 -6.17 1.39 52.60
N ALA A 19 -7.02 2.14 53.31
CA ALA A 19 -7.08 3.59 53.25
C ALA A 19 -5.98 4.18 54.14
N LEU A 20 -5.12 5.03 53.59
CA LEU A 20 -4.29 5.96 54.34
C LEU A 20 -4.41 7.36 53.72
N LEU A 21 -4.95 8.28 54.50
CA LEU A 21 -4.98 9.71 54.26
C LEU A 21 -3.55 10.26 54.42
N GLY A 22 -3.00 10.84 53.36
CA GLY A 22 -1.75 11.60 53.38
C GLY A 22 -1.95 12.90 52.61
N VAL A 23 -2.00 14.01 53.34
CA VAL A 23 -2.05 15.38 52.84
C VAL A 23 -0.66 15.82 52.40
N GLY A 24 -0.56 16.43 51.22
CA GLY A 24 0.45 17.46 50.92
C GLY A 24 1.69 17.02 50.15
N ALA A 25 1.76 17.41 48.88
CA ALA A 25 2.84 18.22 48.26
C ALA A 25 2.72 18.11 46.74
N GLY A 26 2.49 19.24 46.07
CA GLY A 26 2.27 19.32 44.63
C GLY A 26 3.42 18.74 43.83
N ALA A 27 3.09 17.83 42.90
CA ALA A 27 3.97 17.47 41.80
C ALA A 27 3.83 18.55 40.70
N PRO A 28 4.93 19.00 40.06
CA PRO A 28 4.80 19.82 38.88
C PRO A 28 4.23 18.95 37.76
N ALA A 29 3.09 19.38 37.21
CA ALA A 29 2.61 18.90 35.93
C ALA A 29 3.68 19.20 34.88
N GLN A 30 4.43 18.18 34.48
CA GLN A 30 5.28 18.25 33.29
C GLN A 30 4.33 18.24 32.07
N ALA A 31 3.89 19.43 31.68
CA ALA A 31 3.32 19.67 30.37
C ALA A 31 4.45 19.50 29.35
N ALA A 32 4.70 18.26 28.93
CA ALA A 32 5.41 17.99 27.71
C ALA A 32 4.52 18.47 26.57
N GLY A 33 4.71 19.73 26.18
CA GLY A 33 4.22 20.25 24.91
C GLY A 33 4.86 19.45 23.79
N GLY A 34 4.22 18.34 23.41
CA GLY A 34 4.45 17.68 22.15
C GLY A 34 4.04 18.65 21.06
N ALA A 35 5.02 19.39 20.53
CA ALA A 35 4.84 20.09 19.27
C ALA A 35 4.26 19.09 18.26
N PRO A 36 3.26 19.46 17.45
CA PRO A 36 2.86 18.62 16.33
C PRO A 36 4.11 18.39 15.50
N ALA A 37 4.51 17.13 15.35
CA ALA A 37 5.55 16.75 14.41
C ALA A 37 5.11 17.31 13.05
N ALA A 38 5.86 18.28 12.54
CA ALA A 38 5.68 18.77 11.19
C ALA A 38 5.68 17.55 10.26
N PRO A 39 4.76 17.46 9.29
CA PRO A 39 4.81 16.36 8.34
C PRO A 39 6.19 16.39 7.71
N ALA A 40 6.91 15.26 7.80
CA ALA A 40 8.16 15.09 7.09
C ALA A 40 7.85 15.38 5.61
N ALA A 41 8.37 16.49 5.09
CA ALA A 41 8.21 16.84 3.70
C ALA A 41 8.69 15.63 2.88
N ALA A 42 7.77 15.02 2.13
CA ALA A 42 8.13 14.01 1.16
C ALA A 42 9.23 14.62 0.27
N PRO A 43 10.32 13.89 -0.02
CA PRO A 43 11.36 14.42 -0.89
C PRO A 43 10.68 14.76 -2.23
N LEU A 44 10.63 16.04 -2.57
CA LEU A 44 10.23 16.53 -3.88
C LEU A 44 11.24 15.95 -4.88
N ARG A 45 10.92 14.79 -5.45
CA ARG A 45 11.74 14.20 -6.50
C ARG A 45 11.49 15.05 -7.72
N LEU A 46 12.44 15.90 -8.05
CA LEU A 46 12.46 16.69 -9.29
C LEU A 46 12.73 15.74 -10.47
N GLN A 47 11.84 14.78 -10.68
CA GLN A 47 11.81 13.93 -11.86
C GLN A 47 11.08 14.70 -12.94
N ALA A 48 11.67 14.75 -14.13
CA ALA A 48 11.00 15.34 -15.28
C ALA A 48 9.71 14.56 -15.56
N ASP A 49 8.67 15.29 -15.95
CA ASP A 49 7.42 14.65 -16.34
C ASP A 49 7.63 13.76 -17.58
N PRO A 50 6.92 12.63 -17.66
CA PRO A 50 6.96 11.74 -18.84
C PRO A 50 6.55 12.46 -20.12
N THR A 51 7.13 12.08 -21.26
CA THR A 51 6.72 12.63 -22.57
C THR A 51 5.26 12.26 -22.90
N PRO A 52 4.57 12.96 -23.82
CA PRO A 52 3.19 12.62 -24.18
C PRO A 52 3.00 11.15 -24.58
N GLU A 53 3.95 10.57 -25.31
CA GLU A 53 3.91 9.15 -25.68
C GLU A 53 4.09 8.22 -24.47
N GLU A 54 4.92 8.61 -23.51
CA GLU A 54 5.10 7.86 -22.27
C GLU A 54 3.86 7.93 -21.38
N GLN A 55 3.23 9.10 -21.30
CA GLN A 55 1.97 9.31 -20.58
C GLN A 55 0.86 8.41 -21.12
N GLU A 56 0.75 8.25 -22.44
CA GLU A 56 -0.24 7.36 -23.04
C GLU A 56 0.02 5.89 -22.65
N ARG A 57 1.29 5.46 -22.63
CA ARG A 57 1.67 4.11 -22.18
C ARG A 57 1.37 3.91 -20.70
N LEU A 58 1.61 4.90 -19.85
CA LEU A 58 1.24 4.86 -18.44
C LEU A 58 -0.27 4.75 -18.27
N ARG A 59 -1.05 5.45 -19.11
CA ARG A 59 -2.52 5.40 -19.11
C ARG A 59 -3.06 4.02 -19.48
N GLU A 60 -2.45 3.34 -20.44
CA GLU A 60 -2.76 1.95 -20.80
C GLU A 60 -2.53 0.99 -19.62
N ILE A 61 -1.42 1.14 -18.89
CA ILE A 61 -1.13 0.32 -17.71
C ILE A 61 -2.13 0.62 -16.59
N ALA A 62 -2.34 1.91 -16.28
CA ALA A 62 -3.28 2.38 -15.28
C ALA A 62 -4.71 1.90 -15.58
N GLY A 63 -5.11 1.93 -16.85
CA GLY A 63 -6.41 1.47 -17.32
C GLY A 63 -6.65 -0.03 -17.08
N ALA A 64 -5.59 -0.83 -17.13
CA ALA A 64 -5.68 -2.26 -16.83
C ALA A 64 -5.80 -2.57 -15.32
N ILE A 65 -5.33 -1.66 -14.44
CA ILE A 65 -5.41 -1.83 -12.98
C ILE A 65 -6.72 -1.27 -12.41
N TRP A 66 -7.12 -0.06 -12.80
CA TRP A 66 -8.32 0.61 -12.28
C TRP A 66 -9.48 0.52 -13.27
N THR A 67 -9.51 1.36 -14.30
CA THR A 67 -10.27 1.24 -15.55
C THR A 67 -9.74 2.30 -16.53
N PRO A 68 -9.97 2.18 -17.85
CA PRO A 68 -9.58 3.21 -18.81
C PRO A 68 -10.22 4.58 -18.51
N GLU A 69 -11.48 4.61 -18.06
CA GLU A 69 -12.21 5.85 -17.78
C GLU A 69 -11.62 6.60 -16.59
N LEU A 70 -11.22 5.88 -15.55
CA LEU A 70 -10.55 6.47 -14.39
C LEU A 70 -9.15 6.97 -14.76
N ALA A 71 -8.38 6.16 -15.50
CA ALA A 71 -7.03 6.53 -15.91
C ALA A 71 -7.03 7.73 -16.87
N ALA A 72 -8.06 7.91 -17.69
CA ALA A 72 -8.21 9.07 -18.58
C ALA A 72 -8.29 10.40 -17.82
N GLY A 73 -8.82 10.38 -16.59
CA GLY A 73 -8.95 11.57 -15.74
C GLY A 73 -7.67 12.02 -15.04
N TRP A 74 -6.60 11.22 -15.07
CA TRP A 74 -5.35 11.55 -14.38
C TRP A 74 -4.34 12.25 -15.29
N ASN A 75 -3.67 13.25 -14.71
CA ASN A 75 -2.40 13.76 -15.19
C ASN A 75 -1.30 12.71 -14.93
N MET A 76 -0.65 12.23 -15.99
CA MET A 76 0.38 11.18 -15.92
C MET A 76 1.76 11.79 -15.68
N ASN A 77 1.90 12.50 -14.57
CA ASN A 77 3.15 13.14 -14.15
C ASN A 77 4.16 12.12 -13.57
N ALA A 78 5.33 12.62 -13.17
CA ALA A 78 6.38 11.77 -12.59
C ALA A 78 5.94 11.04 -11.30
N ASP A 79 5.13 11.68 -10.44
CA ASP A 79 4.64 11.07 -9.20
C ASP A 79 3.68 9.91 -9.49
N VAL A 80 2.79 10.06 -10.48
CA VAL A 80 1.92 8.97 -10.95
C VAL A 80 2.74 7.82 -11.50
N ALA A 81 3.83 8.08 -12.23
CA ALA A 81 4.74 7.02 -12.68
C ALA A 81 5.38 6.28 -11.49
N GLY A 82 5.71 6.98 -10.41
CA GLY A 82 6.17 6.40 -9.15
C GLY A 82 5.12 5.46 -8.53
N VAL A 83 3.90 5.96 -8.34
CA VAL A 83 2.79 5.18 -7.77
C VAL A 83 2.44 3.96 -8.63
N LEU A 84 2.42 4.11 -9.96
CA LEU A 84 2.21 3.01 -10.89
C LEU A 84 3.29 1.94 -10.78
N SER A 85 4.54 2.35 -10.54
CA SER A 85 5.63 1.41 -10.33
C SER A 85 5.45 0.61 -9.04
N GLU A 86 5.09 1.26 -7.94
CA GLU A 86 4.81 0.59 -6.67
C GLU A 86 3.60 -0.34 -6.73
N ALA A 87 2.53 0.08 -7.41
CA ALA A 87 1.36 -0.74 -7.66
C ALA A 87 1.73 -1.99 -8.50
N THR A 88 2.55 -1.80 -9.54
CA THR A 88 3.03 -2.90 -10.39
C THR A 88 3.83 -3.92 -9.57
N ASP A 89 4.79 -3.48 -8.76
CA ASP A 89 5.57 -4.36 -7.89
C ASP A 89 4.66 -5.17 -6.97
N ARG A 90 3.70 -4.49 -6.31
CA ARG A 90 2.74 -5.13 -5.41
C ARG A 90 1.94 -6.23 -6.09
N ILE A 91 1.46 -6.00 -7.32
CA ILE A 91 0.71 -7.00 -8.08
C ILE A 91 1.61 -8.19 -8.43
N LEU A 92 2.83 -7.95 -8.90
CA LEU A 92 3.78 -8.99 -9.33
C LEU A 92 4.26 -9.87 -8.16
N ARG A 93 4.39 -9.29 -6.96
CA ARG A 93 4.68 -10.05 -5.73
C ARG A 93 3.48 -10.83 -5.23
N CYS A 94 2.28 -10.25 -5.29
CA CYS A 94 1.06 -10.97 -4.89
C CYS A 94 0.81 -12.20 -5.77
N SER A 95 1.02 -12.07 -7.08
CA SER A 95 0.80 -13.17 -8.03
C SER A 95 1.89 -14.26 -7.99
N GLU A 96 3.06 -13.96 -7.41
CA GLU A 96 4.16 -14.92 -7.25
C GLU A 96 3.72 -16.21 -6.59
N ALA A 97 2.90 -16.08 -5.55
CA ALA A 97 2.43 -17.21 -4.74
C ALA A 97 1.59 -18.22 -5.53
N PHE A 98 1.12 -17.85 -6.72
CA PHE A 98 0.16 -18.64 -7.49
C PHE A 98 0.76 -19.22 -8.79
N ALA A 99 1.87 -18.68 -9.32
CA ALA A 99 2.74 -19.17 -10.42
C ALA A 99 2.13 -19.68 -11.76
N LEU A 100 0.81 -19.66 -11.96
CA LEU A 100 0.10 -20.11 -13.18
C LEU A 100 0.09 -19.08 -14.32
N VAL A 101 0.38 -17.80 -14.05
CA VAL A 101 0.46 -16.76 -15.09
C VAL A 101 1.92 -16.34 -15.27
N PRO A 102 2.49 -16.46 -16.48
CA PRO A 102 3.85 -16.00 -16.76
C PRO A 102 4.00 -14.52 -16.39
N ARG A 103 4.86 -14.24 -15.41
CA ARG A 103 5.17 -12.87 -14.98
C ARG A 103 6.17 -12.23 -15.94
N PRO A 104 6.12 -10.89 -16.12
CA PRO A 104 7.23 -10.15 -16.68
C PRO A 104 8.52 -10.44 -15.91
N ALA A 105 9.58 -10.81 -16.62
CA ALA A 105 10.87 -11.10 -16.00
C ALA A 105 11.55 -9.80 -15.52
N GLY A 106 12.22 -9.88 -14.36
CA GLY A 106 13.14 -8.84 -13.88
C GLY A 106 12.51 -7.47 -13.71
N PHE A 107 11.47 -7.35 -12.86
CA PHE A 107 10.88 -6.04 -12.54
C PHE A 107 11.92 -5.09 -11.96
N ILE A 108 12.02 -3.89 -12.55
CA ILE A 108 12.85 -2.79 -12.06
C ILE A 108 11.92 -1.60 -11.79
N PRO A 109 11.86 -1.05 -10.57
CA PRO A 109 11.01 0.10 -10.29
C PRO A 109 11.39 1.34 -11.12
N GLY A 110 10.39 2.10 -11.56
CA GLY A 110 10.52 3.39 -12.21
C GLY A 110 9.88 3.49 -13.60
N LEU A 111 9.81 4.73 -14.10
CA LEU A 111 9.22 5.09 -15.40
C LEU A 111 9.80 4.29 -16.56
N GLY A 112 11.13 4.15 -16.62
CA GLY A 112 11.80 3.46 -17.72
C GLY A 112 11.31 2.03 -17.94
N TYR A 113 11.11 1.28 -16.85
CA TYR A 113 10.57 -0.08 -16.94
C TYR A 113 9.10 -0.07 -17.39
N LEU A 114 8.27 0.79 -16.81
CA LEU A 114 6.86 0.89 -17.17
C LEU A 114 6.70 1.21 -18.67
N VAL A 115 7.45 2.19 -19.18
CA VAL A 115 7.42 2.63 -20.58
C VAL A 115 7.99 1.58 -21.53
N GLN A 116 9.03 0.85 -21.12
CA GLN A 116 9.63 -0.19 -21.95
C GLN A 116 8.73 -1.43 -22.06
N TYR A 117 8.09 -1.83 -20.95
CA TYR A 117 7.33 -3.08 -20.84
C TYR A 117 5.82 -2.88 -20.83
N TRP A 118 5.32 -1.70 -21.19
CA TRP A 118 3.91 -1.31 -21.02
C TRP A 118 2.88 -2.31 -21.58
N LYS A 119 3.11 -2.86 -22.79
CA LYS A 119 2.20 -3.87 -23.39
C LYS A 119 2.16 -5.13 -22.55
N ASN A 120 3.34 -5.63 -22.16
CA ASN A 120 3.45 -6.84 -21.35
C ASN A 120 2.75 -6.65 -20.00
N LEU A 121 2.93 -5.48 -19.37
CA LEU A 121 2.28 -5.15 -18.10
C LEU A 121 0.77 -5.07 -18.23
N ARG A 122 0.27 -4.31 -19.21
CA ARG A 122 -1.15 -4.18 -19.50
C ARG A 122 -1.78 -5.55 -19.73
N ASP A 123 -1.25 -6.31 -20.68
CA ASP A 123 -1.83 -7.61 -21.07
C ASP A 123 -1.78 -8.59 -19.88
N TYR A 124 -0.69 -8.59 -19.12
CA TYR A 124 -0.58 -9.36 -17.88
C TYR A 124 -1.67 -8.96 -16.87
N PHE A 125 -1.88 -7.66 -16.60
CA PHE A 125 -2.92 -7.22 -15.66
C PHE A 125 -4.32 -7.56 -16.13
N LEU A 126 -4.60 -7.47 -17.44
CA LEU A 126 -5.87 -7.89 -18.02
C LEU A 126 -6.12 -9.40 -17.81
N VAL A 127 -5.11 -10.25 -18.01
CA VAL A 127 -5.23 -11.69 -17.75
C VAL A 127 -5.41 -12.00 -16.25
N VAL A 128 -4.64 -11.33 -15.40
CA VAL A 128 -4.62 -11.56 -13.95
C VAL A 128 -5.92 -11.11 -13.30
N LYS A 129 -6.49 -9.98 -13.71
CA LYS A 129 -7.76 -9.48 -13.17
C LYS A 129 -8.95 -10.38 -13.54
N ASP A 130 -8.88 -11.05 -14.68
CA ASP A 130 -9.96 -11.93 -15.17
C ASP A 130 -9.86 -13.35 -14.59
N ASN A 131 -8.69 -13.74 -14.06
CA ASN A 131 -8.52 -15.02 -13.40
C ASN A 131 -9.02 -14.99 -11.95
N ARG A 132 -9.95 -15.90 -11.59
CA ARG A 132 -10.55 -15.97 -10.25
C ARG A 132 -9.52 -16.03 -9.11
N SER A 133 -8.43 -16.77 -9.29
CA SER A 133 -7.42 -16.94 -8.24
C SER A 133 -6.55 -15.70 -8.06
N TYR A 134 -6.35 -14.92 -9.12
CA TYR A 134 -5.38 -13.81 -9.16
C TYR A 134 -6.04 -12.44 -9.08
N ARG A 135 -7.34 -12.35 -9.36
CA ARG A 135 -8.11 -11.11 -9.37
C ARG A 135 -7.91 -10.30 -8.09
N ALA A 136 -7.78 -10.98 -6.95
CA ALA A 136 -7.54 -10.34 -5.67
C ALA A 136 -6.26 -9.47 -5.65
N CYS A 137 -5.21 -9.86 -6.37
CA CYS A 137 -3.96 -9.09 -6.43
C CYS A 137 -4.14 -7.73 -7.11
N VAL A 138 -4.85 -7.68 -8.24
CA VAL A 138 -5.12 -6.44 -8.96
C VAL A 138 -6.15 -5.61 -8.19
N VAL A 139 -7.27 -6.20 -7.80
CA VAL A 139 -8.37 -5.47 -7.14
C VAL A 139 -7.94 -4.89 -5.78
N SER A 140 -7.20 -5.65 -4.97
CA SER A 140 -6.74 -5.13 -3.67
C SER A 140 -5.67 -4.06 -3.82
N THR A 141 -4.77 -4.19 -4.81
CA THR A 141 -3.79 -3.14 -5.12
C THR A 141 -4.48 -1.87 -5.62
N ALA A 142 -5.43 -2.02 -6.54
CA ALA A 142 -6.22 -0.91 -7.07
C ALA A 142 -6.96 -0.17 -5.95
N ALA A 143 -7.59 -0.90 -5.03
CA ALA A 143 -8.25 -0.32 -3.88
C ALA A 143 -7.27 0.42 -2.95
N TYR A 144 -6.12 -0.20 -2.65
CA TYR A 144 -5.11 0.36 -1.74
C TYR A 144 -4.50 1.66 -2.28
N TYR A 145 -4.11 1.70 -3.56
CA TYR A 145 -3.46 2.87 -4.15
C TYR A 145 -4.43 3.91 -4.73
N ARG A 146 -5.75 3.74 -4.59
CA ARG A 146 -6.75 4.61 -5.23
C ARG A 146 -6.57 6.09 -4.88
N SER A 147 -6.52 6.42 -3.60
CA SER A 147 -6.33 7.80 -3.14
C SER A 147 -4.91 8.30 -3.39
N ILE A 148 -3.93 7.41 -3.29
CA ILE A 148 -2.51 7.74 -3.48
C ILE A 148 -2.27 8.21 -4.93
N ILE A 149 -2.80 7.50 -5.93
CA ILE A 149 -2.65 7.88 -7.33
C ILE A 149 -3.45 9.14 -7.68
N GLU A 150 -4.59 9.39 -7.02
CA GLU A 150 -5.36 10.63 -7.19
C GLU A 150 -4.60 11.85 -6.64
N MET A 151 -3.98 11.74 -5.46
CA MET A 151 -3.13 12.80 -4.90
C MET A 151 -1.90 13.04 -5.77
N ALA A 152 -1.20 11.96 -6.16
CA ALA A 152 -0.06 12.05 -7.07
C ALA A 152 -0.44 12.73 -8.39
N SER A 153 -1.61 12.40 -8.96
CA SER A 153 -2.11 13.03 -10.17
C SER A 153 -2.42 14.52 -10.00
N ALA A 154 -2.84 14.93 -8.80
CA ALA A 154 -3.01 16.34 -8.44
C ALA A 154 -1.68 17.06 -8.15
N GLY A 155 -0.55 16.34 -8.10
CA GLY A 155 0.78 16.88 -7.77
C GLY A 155 0.99 17.12 -6.27
N ILE A 156 0.38 16.26 -5.42
CA ILE A 156 0.40 16.35 -3.96
C ILE A 156 0.90 15.04 -3.35
#